data_AF-A0A151TWR9-F1
#
_entry.id   AF-A0A151TWR9-F1
#
_cell.length_a   1.000
_cell.length_b   1.000
_cell.length_c   1.000
_cell.angle_alpha   90.00
_cell.angle_beta   90.00
_cell.angle_gamma   90.00
#
_symmetry.space_group_name_H-M   'P 1'
#
loop_
_entity.id
_entity.type
_entity.pdbx_description
1 polymer ?
#
loop_
_entity_poly.entity_id
_entity_poly.type
_entity_poly.pdbx_seq_one_letter_code
_entity_poly.pdbx_strand_id
1 'polypeptide(L)'
;MKSKTVKGNWSLRTNKLSFPYVFLVCIFFFFAGFFGFTLFSHSQGDGHSLRPRPRLLESTEVEYNLMPVGELGDDSITSIPFQACAFNILCYAVGQRYNSHYDAFNLIEYGPQKSQRMASFLLYLTDVQEGGETMFPFENGLNMDGNYGYEDCIGLRVKPRQGDGLLFYSLLPNGTIDPTSLHGSCPVIKGEKWVATKWIRDQEQDD
;
A
#
# COMPACT_ATOMS: atom_id res chain seq x y z
N MET A 1 50.12 -47.66 44.73
CA MET A 1 49.21 -48.46 43.88
C MET A 1 49.11 -47.79 42.52
N LYS A 2 49.50 -48.47 41.43
CA LYS A 2 49.49 -47.93 40.06
C LYS A 2 48.07 -48.02 39.49
N SER A 3 47.45 -46.90 39.10
CA SER A 3 46.18 -46.93 38.36
C SER A 3 46.45 -47.29 36.90
N LYS A 4 45.71 -48.27 36.38
CA LYS A 4 45.76 -48.68 34.97
C LYS A 4 44.67 -47.94 34.22
N THR A 5 45.05 -47.21 33.19
CA THR A 5 44.13 -46.61 32.21
C THR A 5 43.52 -47.70 31.34
N VAL A 6 42.19 -47.81 31.33
CA VAL A 6 41.46 -48.69 30.40
C VAL A 6 41.07 -47.86 29.17
N LYS A 7 41.64 -48.19 28.01
CA LYS A 7 41.18 -47.67 26.70
C LYS A 7 40.04 -48.56 26.20
N GLY A 8 38.82 -48.04 26.18
CA GLY A 8 37.69 -48.65 25.49
C GLY A 8 37.84 -48.49 23.98
N ASN A 9 37.78 -49.60 23.26
CA ASN A 9 37.84 -49.64 21.80
C ASN A 9 36.42 -49.83 21.26
N TRP A 10 35.80 -48.77 20.73
CA TRP A 10 34.50 -48.86 20.06
C TRP A 10 34.72 -48.89 18.55
N SER A 11 34.52 -50.07 17.97
CA SER A 11 34.48 -50.29 16.52
C SER A 11 33.05 -50.09 16.04
N LEU A 12 32.77 -48.94 15.41
CA LEU A 12 31.54 -48.72 14.67
C LEU A 12 31.71 -49.29 13.25
N ARG A 13 31.06 -50.43 13.01
CA ARG A 13 30.97 -51.07 11.69
C ARG A 13 29.98 -50.27 10.85
N THR A 14 30.47 -49.29 10.09
CA THR A 14 29.65 -48.58 9.10
C THR A 14 29.50 -49.46 7.86
N ASN A 15 28.26 -49.89 7.59
CA ASN A 15 27.93 -50.52 6.32
C ASN A 15 28.14 -49.45 5.24
N LYS A 16 29.10 -49.69 4.33
CA LYS A 16 29.34 -48.84 3.16
C LYS A 16 28.14 -48.90 2.23
N LEU A 17 27.12 -48.07 2.46
CA LEU A 17 26.17 -47.72 1.41
C LEU A 17 26.93 -46.94 0.36
N SER A 18 27.14 -47.58 -0.79
CA SER A 18 27.89 -47.00 -1.89
C SER A 18 27.24 -45.67 -2.31
N PHE A 19 28.07 -44.63 -2.47
CA PHE A 19 27.71 -43.29 -2.95
C PHE A 19 26.66 -43.22 -4.08
N PRO A 20 26.64 -44.13 -5.09
CA PRO A 20 25.59 -44.09 -6.12
C PRO A 20 24.18 -44.37 -5.57
N TYR A 21 24.04 -45.13 -4.48
CA TYR A 21 22.72 -45.47 -3.93
C TYR A 21 22.04 -44.27 -3.27
N VAL A 22 22.82 -43.46 -2.52
CA VAL A 22 22.29 -42.24 -1.89
C VAL A 22 21.85 -41.24 -2.96
N PHE A 23 22.64 -41.10 -4.03
CA PHE A 23 22.31 -40.20 -5.14
C PHE A 23 21.04 -40.63 -5.89
N LEU A 24 20.88 -41.93 -6.14
CA LEU A 24 19.67 -42.48 -6.76
C LEU A 24 18.43 -42.33 -5.86
N VAL A 25 18.58 -42.49 -4.55
CA VAL A 25 17.49 -42.27 -3.58
C VAL A 25 17.08 -40.79 -3.57
N CYS A 26 18.02 -39.84 -3.58
CA CYS A 26 17.71 -38.41 -3.63
C CYS A 26 17.00 -38.01 -4.94
N ILE A 27 17.42 -38.55 -6.09
CA ILE A 27 16.76 -38.32 -7.38
C ILE A 27 15.33 -38.85 -7.37
N PHE A 28 15.11 -40.05 -6.82
CA PHE A 28 13.78 -40.64 -6.72
C PHE A 28 12.83 -39.77 -5.88
N PHE A 29 13.27 -39.26 -4.72
CA PHE A 29 12.45 -38.37 -3.91
C PHE A 29 12.19 -37.00 -4.56
N PHE A 30 13.14 -36.48 -5.34
CA PHE A 30 12.96 -35.23 -6.08
C PHE A 30 11.89 -35.36 -7.17
N PHE A 31 11.93 -36.45 -7.97
CA PHE A 31 10.93 -36.70 -9.00
C PHE A 31 9.58 -37.16 -8.43
N ALA A 32 9.56 -37.93 -7.34
CA ALA A 32 8.33 -38.31 -6.66
C ALA A 32 7.62 -37.09 -6.04
N GLY A 33 8.37 -36.11 -5.50
CA GLY A 33 7.82 -34.84 -5.01
C GLY A 33 7.27 -33.95 -6.12
N PHE A 34 7.93 -33.94 -7.29
CA PHE A 34 7.50 -33.14 -8.45
C PHE A 34 6.22 -33.70 -9.11
N PHE A 35 6.06 -35.03 -9.16
CA PHE A 35 4.86 -35.68 -9.70
C PHE A 35 3.72 -35.84 -8.66
N GLY A 36 4.02 -35.82 -7.36
CA GLY A 36 3.00 -35.82 -6.30
C GLY A 36 2.19 -34.53 -6.24
N PHE A 37 2.81 -33.37 -6.55
CA PHE A 37 2.15 -32.07 -6.52
C PHE A 37 1.15 -31.86 -7.67
N THR A 38 1.33 -32.55 -8.79
CA THR A 38 0.45 -32.46 -9.96
C THR A 38 -0.78 -33.37 -9.85
N LEU A 39 -0.68 -34.50 -9.13
CA LEU A 39 -1.81 -35.41 -8.92
C LEU A 39 -2.76 -34.96 -7.79
N PHE A 40 -2.27 -34.25 -6.77
CA PHE A 40 -3.13 -33.67 -5.72
C PHE A 40 -3.77 -32.33 -6.11
N SER A 41 -3.29 -31.67 -7.17
CA SER A 41 -3.90 -30.42 -7.65
C SER A 41 -5.13 -30.64 -8.55
N HIS A 42 -5.52 -31.90 -8.86
CA HIS A 42 -6.59 -32.16 -9.82
C HIS A 42 -7.69 -33.12 -9.37
N SER A 43 -7.78 -33.47 -8.09
CA SER A 43 -8.85 -34.34 -7.61
C SER A 43 -9.40 -33.94 -6.24
N GLN A 44 -10.05 -32.77 -6.17
CA GLN A 44 -11.22 -32.57 -5.32
C GLN A 44 -12.06 -31.43 -5.90
N GLY A 45 -12.86 -31.76 -6.92
CA GLY A 45 -14.07 -31.01 -7.19
C GLY A 45 -15.14 -31.51 -6.25
N ASP A 46 -15.51 -30.69 -5.27
CA ASP A 46 -16.88 -30.59 -4.74
C ASP A 46 -16.99 -29.34 -3.84
N GLY A 47 -17.89 -28.44 -4.22
CA GLY A 47 -18.47 -27.43 -3.32
C GLY A 47 -17.66 -26.15 -3.07
N HIS A 48 -18.13 -25.06 -3.67
CA HIS A 48 -17.91 -23.64 -3.31
C HIS A 48 -16.49 -23.07 -3.43
N SER A 49 -16.35 -22.20 -4.44
CA SER A 49 -15.21 -21.34 -4.73
C SER A 49 -14.79 -20.47 -3.51
N LEU A 50 -13.63 -20.78 -2.91
CA LEU A 50 -13.01 -19.97 -1.87
C LEU A 50 -12.03 -18.96 -2.48
N ARG A 51 -12.57 -17.79 -2.85
CA ARG A 51 -11.79 -16.54 -2.95
C ARG A 51 -11.24 -16.15 -1.57
N PRO A 52 -10.11 -15.43 -1.46
CA PRO A 52 -9.63 -14.90 -0.19
C PRO A 52 -10.70 -14.02 0.46
N ARG A 53 -11.09 -14.34 1.69
CA ARG A 53 -12.15 -13.66 2.45
C ARG A 53 -11.69 -12.25 2.85
N PRO A 54 -12.30 -11.16 2.34
CA PRO A 54 -12.20 -9.86 2.98
C PRO A 54 -12.96 -9.93 4.31
N ARG A 55 -12.37 -9.41 5.38
CA ARG A 55 -13.06 -9.31 6.67
C ARG A 55 -13.97 -8.08 6.61
N LEU A 56 -15.26 -8.33 6.62
CA LEU A 56 -16.35 -7.35 6.71
C LEU A 56 -16.29 -6.71 8.11
N LEU A 57 -16.19 -5.38 8.16
CA LEU A 57 -16.51 -4.59 9.34
C LEU A 57 -18.03 -4.38 9.32
N GLU A 58 -18.71 -4.82 10.38
CA GLU A 58 -20.15 -4.61 10.57
C GLU A 58 -20.42 -3.10 10.72
N SER A 59 -21.20 -2.52 9.81
CA SER A 59 -21.76 -1.17 9.98
C SER A 59 -23.17 -1.10 9.41
N THR A 60 -24.05 -0.61 10.26
CA THR A 60 -25.51 -0.57 10.20
C THR A 60 -26.10 -0.06 8.88
N GLU A 61 -27.19 -0.71 8.47
CA GLU A 61 -28.01 -0.45 7.27
C GLU A 61 -28.40 1.03 7.12
N VAL A 62 -27.76 1.71 6.17
CA VAL A 62 -28.40 2.76 5.38
C VAL A 62 -28.08 2.40 3.94
N GLU A 63 -29.12 2.11 3.15
CA GLU A 63 -29.00 1.67 1.76
C GLU A 63 -28.54 2.84 0.87
N TYR A 64 -27.24 3.05 0.84
CA TYR A 64 -26.54 3.60 -0.31
C TYR A 64 -25.95 2.40 -1.06
N ASN A 65 -26.19 2.32 -2.37
CA ASN A 65 -25.58 1.30 -3.21
C ASN A 65 -24.05 1.47 -3.17
N LEU A 66 -23.40 0.72 -2.27
CA LEU A 66 -21.95 0.67 -2.15
C LEU A 66 -21.38 0.12 -3.45
N MET A 67 -20.59 0.93 -4.16
CA MET A 67 -19.86 0.47 -5.33
C MET A 67 -18.83 -0.60 -4.89
N PRO A 68 -18.69 -1.70 -5.66
CA PRO A 68 -17.81 -2.78 -5.30
C PRO A 68 -16.34 -2.33 -5.25
N VAL A 69 -15.58 -2.88 -4.31
CA VAL A 69 -14.14 -2.66 -4.18
C VAL A 69 -13.45 -3.06 -5.49
N GLY A 70 -12.93 -2.06 -6.20
CA GLY A 70 -12.28 -2.22 -7.50
C GLY A 70 -12.84 -1.33 -8.62
N GLU A 71 -13.96 -0.64 -8.41
CA GLU A 71 -14.57 0.26 -9.40
C GLU A 71 -14.38 1.74 -9.04
N LEU A 72 -13.14 2.16 -8.79
CA LEU A 72 -12.77 3.54 -9.07
C LEU A 72 -11.75 3.52 -10.21
N GLY A 73 -12.25 3.78 -11.40
CA GLY A 73 -11.44 3.90 -12.60
C GLY A 73 -12.37 4.02 -13.77
N ASP A 74 -12.49 5.22 -14.34
CA ASP A 74 -12.74 5.29 -15.77
C ASP A 74 -11.77 4.29 -16.45
N ASP A 75 -12.25 3.48 -17.39
CA ASP A 75 -11.46 2.47 -18.13
C ASP A 75 -10.21 3.08 -18.83
N SER A 76 -10.12 4.40 -18.83
CA SER A 76 -8.98 5.20 -19.22
C SER A 76 -8.70 6.24 -18.14
N ILE A 77 -7.42 6.42 -17.79
CA ILE A 77 -6.96 7.67 -17.18
C ILE A 77 -7.45 8.79 -18.08
N THR A 78 -8.31 9.67 -17.57
CA THR A 78 -8.65 10.92 -18.27
C THR A 78 -7.33 11.65 -18.48
N SER A 79 -6.81 11.59 -19.71
CA SER A 79 -5.57 12.26 -20.05
C SER A 79 -5.86 13.75 -19.98
N ILE A 80 -5.45 14.37 -18.90
CA ILE A 80 -5.41 15.82 -18.82
C ILE A 80 -4.29 16.19 -19.80
N PRO A 81 -4.57 16.94 -20.88
CA PRO A 81 -3.52 17.30 -21.82
C PRO A 81 -2.40 18.05 -21.07
N PHE A 82 -1.24 18.20 -21.70
CA PHE A 82 -0.18 19.14 -21.26
C PHE A 82 0.58 18.89 -19.93
N GLN A 83 0.53 17.68 -19.36
CA GLN A 83 1.15 17.41 -18.05
C GLN A 83 2.63 17.00 -18.06
N ALA A 84 3.51 17.72 -18.76
CA ALA A 84 4.94 17.41 -18.81
C ALA A 84 5.77 17.89 -17.59
N CYS A 85 5.16 18.18 -16.43
CA CYS A 85 5.90 18.63 -15.23
C CYS A 85 6.56 17.49 -14.41
N ALA A 86 7.60 17.81 -13.63
CA ALA A 86 8.30 16.86 -12.76
C ALA A 86 7.47 16.43 -11.53
N PHE A 87 7.76 15.25 -10.98
CA PHE A 87 7.27 14.81 -9.68
C PHE A 87 8.06 15.48 -8.54
N ASN A 88 7.38 15.84 -7.46
CA ASN A 88 8.02 16.24 -6.20
C ASN A 88 8.14 15.01 -5.29
N ILE A 89 9.36 14.66 -4.87
CA ILE A 89 9.61 13.48 -4.03
C ILE A 89 9.75 13.91 -2.57
N LEU A 90 8.97 13.29 -1.69
CA LEU A 90 8.98 13.51 -0.25
C LEU A 90 9.33 12.21 0.46
N CYS A 91 10.12 12.33 1.53
CA CYS A 91 10.48 11.23 2.43
C CYS A 91 10.13 11.61 3.87
N TYR A 92 9.46 10.71 4.59
CA TYR A 92 9.10 10.85 5.99
C TYR A 92 9.73 9.73 6.82
N ALA A 93 10.55 10.12 7.78
CA ALA A 93 11.07 9.25 8.83
C ALA A 93 10.03 9.03 9.94
N VAL A 94 10.32 8.10 10.85
CA VAL A 94 9.49 7.84 12.04
C VAL A 94 9.22 9.14 12.82
N GLY A 95 7.96 9.36 13.15
CA GLY A 95 7.44 10.54 13.84
C GLY A 95 7.16 11.74 12.91
N GLN A 96 7.71 11.77 11.70
CA GLN A 96 7.43 12.84 10.75
C GLN A 96 6.04 12.68 10.15
N ARG A 97 5.43 13.83 9.87
CA ARG A 97 4.06 13.96 9.38
C ARG A 97 3.93 15.22 8.51
N TYR A 98 2.75 15.43 7.94
CA TYR A 98 2.40 16.71 7.35
C TYR A 98 0.99 17.10 7.78
N ASN A 99 0.86 18.29 8.37
CA ASN A 99 -0.42 18.80 8.85
C ASN A 99 -1.40 18.96 7.67
N SER A 100 -2.69 18.89 7.98
CA SER A 100 -3.73 18.99 6.97
C SER A 100 -3.67 20.33 6.24
N HIS A 101 -3.75 20.31 4.91
CA HIS A 101 -3.70 21.49 4.05
C HIS A 101 -4.48 21.26 2.76
N TYR A 102 -4.70 22.35 2.02
CA TYR A 102 -5.22 22.30 0.66
C TYR A 102 -4.06 22.41 -0.32
N ASP A 103 -4.08 21.62 -1.39
CA ASP A 103 -3.12 21.75 -2.47
C ASP A 103 -3.44 22.95 -3.38
N ALA A 104 -4.72 23.33 -3.48
CA ALA A 104 -5.15 24.50 -4.23
C ALA A 104 -4.73 25.79 -3.52
N PHE A 105 -4.30 26.77 -4.31
CA PHE A 105 -3.91 28.09 -3.85
C PHE A 105 -5.14 28.91 -3.45
N ASN A 106 -5.25 29.24 -2.16
CA ASN A 106 -6.25 30.17 -1.66
C ASN A 106 -5.92 31.62 -2.06
N LEU A 107 -6.91 32.36 -2.58
CA LEU A 107 -6.74 33.75 -3.02
C LEU A 107 -6.26 34.69 -1.91
N ILE A 108 -6.73 34.49 -0.67
CA ILE A 108 -6.38 35.33 0.49
C ILE A 108 -4.92 35.13 0.89
N GLU A 109 -4.43 33.88 0.83
CA GLU A 109 -3.09 33.51 1.30
C GLU A 109 -2.02 33.73 0.21
N TYR A 110 -2.32 33.37 -1.04
CA TYR A 110 -1.36 33.35 -2.14
C TYR A 110 -1.57 34.48 -3.16
N GLY A 111 -2.66 35.26 -3.07
CA GLY A 111 -3.02 36.25 -4.08
C GLY A 111 -3.50 35.60 -5.40
N PRO A 112 -3.79 36.42 -6.43
CA PRO A 112 -4.29 35.93 -7.71
C PRO A 112 -3.24 35.05 -8.40
N GLN A 113 -3.62 33.81 -8.71
CA GLN A 113 -2.78 32.86 -9.43
C GLN A 113 -3.16 32.82 -10.91
N LYS A 114 -2.16 32.64 -11.78
CA LYS A 114 -2.38 32.44 -13.22
C LYS A 114 -2.97 31.06 -13.55
N SER A 115 -2.71 30.09 -12.68
CA SER A 115 -3.18 28.71 -12.81
C SER A 115 -3.40 28.12 -11.42
N GLN A 116 -4.41 27.26 -11.31
CA GLN A 116 -4.76 26.54 -10.11
C GLN A 116 -4.37 25.06 -10.19
N ARG A 117 -4.04 24.46 -9.05
CA ARG A 117 -3.87 23.01 -8.93
C ARG A 117 -5.25 22.38 -8.82
N MET A 118 -5.73 21.81 -9.92
CA MET A 118 -7.07 21.21 -10.02
C MET A 118 -7.16 19.82 -9.37
N ALA A 119 -6.05 19.07 -9.37
CA ALA A 119 -5.98 17.74 -8.79
C ALA A 119 -4.55 17.42 -8.34
N SER A 120 -4.44 16.39 -7.51
CA SER A 120 -3.17 15.88 -7.00
C SER A 120 -3.11 14.37 -7.19
N PHE A 121 -1.99 13.92 -7.75
CA PHE A 121 -1.68 12.50 -7.90
C PHE A 121 -0.47 12.15 -7.03
N LEU A 122 -0.68 11.24 -6.07
CA LEU A 122 0.34 10.75 -5.15
C LEU A 122 0.67 9.32 -5.53
N LEU A 123 1.94 9.05 -5.81
CA LEU A 123 2.46 7.71 -6.04
C LEU A 123 3.26 7.26 -4.81
N TYR A 124 2.81 6.21 -4.15
CA TYR A 124 3.53 5.65 -3.00
C TYR A 124 4.71 4.81 -3.47
N LEU A 125 5.92 5.17 -3.05
CA LEU A 125 7.17 4.55 -3.50
C LEU A 125 7.65 3.45 -2.54
N THR A 126 7.11 3.38 -1.33
CA THR A 126 7.42 2.37 -0.32
C THR A 126 6.16 1.84 0.37
N ASP A 127 6.22 0.59 0.85
CA ASP A 127 5.27 0.05 1.81
C ASP A 127 5.59 0.58 3.21
N VAL A 128 4.61 1.20 3.87
CA VAL A 128 4.78 1.68 5.26
C VAL A 128 4.22 0.64 6.23
N GLN A 129 5.04 0.19 7.18
CA GLN A 129 4.63 -0.87 8.11
C GLN A 129 3.48 -0.39 9.01
N GLU A 130 3.63 0.79 9.63
CA GLU A 130 2.64 1.37 10.54
C GLU A 130 2.61 2.91 10.48
N GLY A 131 1.42 3.50 10.46
CA GLY A 131 1.22 4.94 10.29
C GLY A 131 1.44 5.40 8.85
N GLY A 132 1.72 6.69 8.69
CA GLY A 132 2.05 7.29 7.39
C GLY A 132 0.87 7.40 6.41
N GLU A 133 -0.37 7.14 6.83
CA GLU A 133 -1.55 7.23 5.98
C GLU A 133 -1.72 8.63 5.39
N THR A 134 -2.17 8.72 4.14
CA THR A 134 -2.74 9.98 3.63
C THR A 134 -4.17 10.05 4.15
N MET A 135 -4.47 11.09 4.93
CA MET A 135 -5.79 11.25 5.55
C MET A 135 -6.61 12.37 4.90
N PHE A 136 -7.93 12.21 4.89
CA PHE A 136 -8.92 13.20 4.48
C PHE A 136 -9.91 13.39 5.64
N PRO A 137 -9.68 14.37 6.53
CA PRO A 137 -10.51 14.59 7.72
C PRO A 137 -11.97 14.91 7.39
N PHE A 138 -12.23 15.55 6.24
CA PHE A 138 -13.57 16.03 5.85
C PHE A 138 -14.27 15.15 4.81
N GLU A 139 -13.85 13.89 4.68
CA GLU A 139 -14.52 12.93 3.82
C GLU A 139 -16.03 12.89 4.13
N ASN A 140 -16.86 12.97 3.08
CA ASN A 140 -18.33 13.05 3.14
C ASN A 140 -18.89 14.15 4.06
N GLY A 141 -18.13 15.23 4.28
CA GLY A 141 -18.56 16.36 5.12
C GLY A 141 -18.46 16.10 6.63
N LEU A 142 -17.79 15.02 7.04
CA LEU A 142 -17.54 14.72 8.44
C LEU A 142 -16.54 15.72 9.04
N ASN A 143 -16.58 15.91 10.37
CA ASN A 143 -15.63 16.74 11.12
C ASN A 143 -15.52 18.22 10.68
N MET A 144 -16.49 18.73 9.92
CA MET A 144 -16.54 20.14 9.47
C MET A 144 -17.18 21.10 10.49
N ASP A 145 -17.37 20.64 11.73
CA ASP A 145 -17.96 21.42 12.83
C ASP A 145 -17.04 22.52 13.39
N GLY A 146 -15.79 22.56 12.91
CA GLY A 146 -14.79 23.56 13.28
C GLY A 146 -13.98 23.22 14.53
N ASN A 147 -14.21 22.07 15.17
CA ASN A 147 -13.44 21.61 16.33
C ASN A 147 -12.25 20.70 15.95
N TYR A 148 -11.91 20.68 14.67
CA TYR A 148 -10.86 19.85 14.11
C TYR A 148 -9.47 20.45 14.37
N GLY A 149 -8.55 19.64 14.93
CA GLY A 149 -7.13 19.97 14.98
C GLY A 149 -6.43 19.58 13.68
N TYR A 150 -5.79 20.53 12.99
CA TYR A 150 -5.02 20.30 11.73
C TYR A 150 -3.90 19.25 11.82
N GLU A 151 -3.62 18.80 13.04
CA GLU A 151 -2.62 17.84 13.42
C GLU A 151 -3.16 16.41 13.58
N ASP A 152 -4.49 16.28 13.67
CA ASP A 152 -5.18 15.03 13.99
C ASP A 152 -5.23 14.12 12.78
N CYS A 153 -4.90 12.84 12.98
CA CYS A 153 -4.99 11.79 11.96
C CYS A 153 -6.37 11.10 12.01
N ILE A 154 -7.39 11.71 11.38
CA ILE A 154 -8.79 11.26 11.43
C ILE A 154 -9.42 11.20 10.03
N GLY A 155 -10.68 10.76 9.95
CA GLY A 155 -11.43 10.64 8.71
C GLY A 155 -11.00 9.45 7.85
N LEU A 156 -11.17 9.58 6.54
CA LEU A 156 -10.70 8.57 5.58
C LEU A 156 -9.18 8.52 5.60
N ARG A 157 -8.60 7.31 5.69
CA ARG A 157 -7.15 7.10 5.73
C ARG A 157 -6.74 6.07 4.70
N VAL A 158 -5.85 6.49 3.79
CA VAL A 158 -5.30 5.65 2.73
C VAL A 158 -3.91 5.17 3.15
N LYS A 159 -3.76 3.86 3.36
CA LYS A 159 -2.48 3.26 3.75
C LYS A 159 -1.50 3.26 2.57
N PRO A 160 -0.25 3.74 2.74
CA PRO A 160 0.75 3.70 1.69
C PRO A 160 1.16 2.26 1.40
N ARG A 161 1.01 1.85 0.14
CA ARG A 161 1.52 0.57 -0.38
C ARG A 161 2.30 0.85 -1.65
N GLN A 162 3.47 0.24 -1.78
CA GLN A 162 4.37 0.53 -2.88
C GLN A 162 3.68 0.26 -4.23
N GLY A 163 3.72 1.26 -5.12
CA GLY A 163 3.14 1.20 -6.46
C GLY A 163 1.69 1.67 -6.54
N ASP A 164 0.97 1.81 -5.42
CA ASP A 164 -0.38 2.36 -5.43
C ASP A 164 -0.35 3.87 -5.75
N GLY A 165 -1.32 4.30 -6.55
CA GLY A 165 -1.57 5.70 -6.87
C GLY A 165 -2.85 6.21 -6.21
N LEU A 166 -2.83 7.43 -5.70
CA LEU A 166 -3.97 8.13 -5.14
C LEU A 166 -4.18 9.44 -5.92
N LEU A 167 -5.31 9.53 -6.63
CA LEU A 167 -5.77 10.73 -7.32
C LEU A 167 -6.93 11.35 -6.53
N PHE A 168 -6.86 12.64 -6.27
CA PHE A 168 -7.99 13.41 -5.75
C PHE A 168 -8.03 14.80 -6.37
N TYR A 169 -9.22 15.38 -6.44
CA TYR A 169 -9.45 16.71 -6.98
C TYR A 169 -9.41 17.75 -5.86
N SER A 170 -8.72 18.86 -6.10
CA SER A 170 -8.61 19.97 -5.16
C SER A 170 -9.71 21.02 -5.37
N LEU A 171 -10.40 20.95 -6.52
CA LEU A 171 -11.43 21.89 -6.93
C LEU A 171 -12.72 21.15 -7.27
N LEU A 172 -13.84 21.81 -7.00
CA LEU A 172 -15.15 21.45 -7.52
C LEU A 172 -15.25 21.80 -9.02
N PRO A 173 -16.21 21.23 -9.77
CA PRO A 173 -16.39 21.53 -11.20
C PRO A 173 -16.63 23.00 -11.54
N ASN A 174 -17.10 23.80 -10.57
CA ASN A 174 -17.27 25.25 -10.71
C ASN A 174 -15.97 26.04 -10.49
N GLY A 175 -14.83 25.37 -10.24
CA GLY A 175 -13.51 25.96 -10.01
C GLY A 175 -13.24 26.43 -8.58
N THR A 176 -14.19 26.32 -7.65
CA THR A 176 -13.95 26.65 -6.24
C THR A 176 -13.21 25.53 -5.52
N ILE A 177 -12.41 25.86 -4.50
CA ILE A 177 -11.71 24.86 -3.68
C ILE A 177 -12.73 23.90 -3.08
N ASP A 178 -12.48 22.60 -3.22
CA ASP A 178 -13.28 21.55 -2.58
C ASP A 178 -12.87 21.44 -1.10
N PRO A 179 -13.75 21.76 -0.14
CA PRO A 179 -13.41 21.66 1.28
C PRO A 179 -13.06 20.22 1.70
N THR A 180 -13.62 19.21 1.03
CA THR A 180 -13.39 17.80 1.35
C THR A 180 -12.03 17.30 0.88
N SER A 181 -11.33 18.08 0.04
CA SER A 181 -9.96 17.79 -0.41
C SER A 181 -8.90 18.18 0.62
N LEU A 182 -9.29 18.69 1.79
CA LEU A 182 -8.36 18.91 2.90
C LEU A 182 -7.71 17.57 3.22
N HIS A 183 -6.37 17.52 3.20
CA HIS A 183 -5.66 16.27 3.40
C HIS A 183 -4.32 16.48 4.09
N GLY A 184 -3.80 15.42 4.70
CA GLY A 184 -2.50 15.45 5.37
C GLY A 184 -1.82 14.08 5.35
N SER A 185 -0.60 14.04 5.86
CA SER A 185 0.11 12.77 6.11
C SER A 185 0.14 12.50 7.59
N CYS A 186 -0.49 11.42 8.02
CA CYS A 186 -0.38 10.91 9.38
C CYS A 186 1.09 10.61 9.74
N PRO A 187 1.45 10.65 11.04
CA PRO A 187 2.81 10.35 11.47
C PRO A 187 3.20 8.92 11.10
N VAL A 188 4.43 8.74 10.62
CA VAL A 188 5.00 7.40 10.42
C VAL A 188 5.33 6.81 11.79
N ILE A 189 4.76 5.67 12.13
CA ILE A 189 4.99 5.01 13.43
C ILE A 189 6.13 3.99 13.28
N LYS A 190 6.14 3.24 12.17
CA LYS A 190 7.18 2.26 11.88
C LYS A 190 7.45 2.21 10.38
N GLY A 191 8.73 2.34 10.02
CA GLY A 191 9.18 2.34 8.63
C GLY A 191 9.71 3.68 8.15
N GLU A 192 9.63 3.84 6.83
CA GLU A 192 9.84 5.09 6.12
C GLU A 192 8.81 5.22 5.00
N LYS A 193 8.30 6.43 4.80
CA LYS A 193 7.35 6.74 3.72
C LYS A 193 8.06 7.54 2.65
N TRP A 194 8.09 7.00 1.43
CA TRP A 194 8.46 7.75 0.24
C TRP A 194 7.23 7.93 -0.63
N VAL A 195 6.99 9.17 -1.08
CA VAL A 195 5.86 9.51 -1.94
C VAL A 195 6.31 10.49 -3.00
N ALA A 196 5.88 10.27 -4.24
CA ALA A 196 6.04 11.21 -5.34
C ALA A 196 4.70 11.90 -5.63
N THR A 197 4.65 13.21 -5.49
CA THR A 197 3.46 14.02 -5.73
C THR A 197 3.56 14.74 -7.07
N LYS A 198 2.49 14.67 -7.85
CA LYS A 198 2.28 15.43 -9.07
C LYS A 198 1.05 16.30 -8.90
N TRP A 199 1.23 17.62 -8.97
CA TRP A 199 0.12 18.55 -9.03
C TRP A 199 -0.31 18.76 -10.47
N ILE A 200 -1.59 18.57 -10.70
CA ILE A 200 -2.27 18.72 -11.97
C ILE A 200 -2.84 20.12 -12.02
N ARG A 201 -2.48 20.90 -13.04
CA ARG A 201 -2.92 22.27 -13.22
C ARG A 201 -4.01 22.40 -14.28
N ASP A 202 -4.84 23.42 -14.16
CA ASP A 202 -5.91 23.78 -15.10
C ASP A 202 -5.42 24.50 -16.37
N GLN A 203 -4.19 25.02 -16.35
CA GLN A 203 -3.54 25.71 -17.46
C GLN A 203 -2.09 25.24 -17.57
N GLU A 204 -1.54 25.33 -18.78
CA GLU A 204 -0.11 25.17 -19.01
C GLU A 204 0.68 26.26 -18.26
N GLN A 205 1.80 25.85 -17.69
CA GLN A 205 2.76 26.77 -17.12
C GLN A 205 3.94 26.82 -18.10
N ASP A 206 4.07 27.91 -18.85
CA ASP A 206 5.28 28.20 -19.59
C ASP A 206 6.41 28.45 -18.58
N ASP A 207 7.36 27.52 -18.49
CA ASP A 207 8.57 27.64 -17.65
C ASP A 207 9.58 28.66 -18.21
#